data_AF-A0A914PZF8-F1
#
_entry.id   AF-A0A914PZF8-F1
#
_cell.length_a   1.000
_cell.length_b   1.000
_cell.length_c   1.000
_cell.angle_alpha   90.00
_cell.angle_beta   90.00
_cell.angle_gamma   90.00
#
_symmetry.space_group_name_H-M   'P 1'
#
loop_
_entity.id
_entity.type
_entity.pdbx_description
1 polymer ?
#
loop_
_entity_poly.entity_id
_entity_poly.type
_entity_poly.pdbx_seq_one_letter_code
_entity_poly.pdbx_strand_id
1 'polypeptide(L)'
;MVGKHNDILRDGDFGVIFVDGDRWREHRRFALQVFRNFGMGRGLMEEKIQLELGFMFDELNEMIGKKKFIEIEPSSIIEVTVANIINQLLFGYGYHQKEEKQKFSEMKDIVAKYMRMAVWPTINLGLSFTPLKYFPFIKPKYDDFLKTHFAIYNYCNEQIKMHQNNLSEIMSKNEPQDYVEAYLCEAAKGNKEFTG
;
A
#
# COMPACT_ATOMS: atom_id res chain seq x y z
N MET A 1 9.64 -21.74 11.46
CA MET A 1 8.42 -21.22 12.12
C MET A 1 7.79 -20.07 11.34
N VAL A 2 8.55 -19.29 10.56
CA VAL A 2 8.04 -18.17 9.74
C VAL A 2 6.96 -18.57 8.71
N GLY A 3 7.12 -19.70 8.00
CA GLY A 3 6.22 -20.07 6.88
C GLY A 3 4.73 -20.25 7.21
N LYS A 4 4.37 -20.81 8.37
CA LYS A 4 2.94 -21.08 8.71
C LYS A 4 2.09 -19.81 8.91
N HIS A 5 2.72 -18.67 9.19
CA HIS A 5 2.04 -17.39 9.38
C HIS A 5 1.70 -16.74 8.05
N ASN A 6 2.63 -16.82 7.10
CA ASN A 6 2.50 -16.22 5.78
C ASN A 6 1.43 -16.93 4.96
N ASP A 7 1.29 -18.25 5.10
CA ASP A 7 0.21 -19.00 4.43
C ASP A 7 -1.20 -18.51 4.85
N ILE A 8 -1.40 -18.20 6.14
CA ILE A 8 -2.72 -17.78 6.66
C ILE A 8 -3.09 -16.37 6.21
N LEU A 9 -2.11 -15.48 6.12
CA LEU A 9 -2.33 -14.07 5.86
C LEU A 9 -2.15 -13.71 4.37
N ARG A 10 -1.30 -14.43 3.65
CA ARG A 10 -0.77 -14.00 2.35
C ARG A 10 -0.75 -15.10 1.30
N ASP A 11 -1.27 -16.28 1.65
CA ASP A 11 -1.26 -17.47 0.79
C ASP A 11 0.14 -17.86 0.28
N GLY A 12 1.18 -17.51 1.05
CA GLY A 12 2.57 -17.87 0.76
C GLY A 12 3.59 -16.79 1.12
N ASP A 13 4.86 -17.11 0.87
CA ASP A 13 6.01 -16.24 1.12
C ASP A 13 6.20 -15.22 -0.02
N PHE A 14 5.35 -14.18 -0.02
CA PHE A 14 5.36 -13.10 -1.03
C PHE A 14 5.58 -11.69 -0.44
N GLY A 15 6.24 -10.85 -1.23
CA GLY A 15 6.56 -9.46 -0.89
C GLY A 15 7.94 -9.29 -0.23
N VAL A 16 8.14 -8.15 0.45
CA VAL A 16 9.47 -7.71 0.92
C VAL A 16 9.61 -7.68 2.45
N ILE A 17 8.53 -7.41 3.19
CA ILE A 17 8.63 -7.12 4.63
C ILE A 17 8.68 -8.38 5.49
N PHE A 18 7.95 -9.44 5.10
CA PHE A 18 7.76 -10.65 5.92
C PHE A 18 8.25 -11.93 5.21
N VAL A 19 9.07 -11.77 4.18
CA VAL A 19 9.66 -12.86 3.40
C VAL A 19 11.15 -12.85 3.61
N ASP A 20 11.74 -14.04 3.62
CA ASP A 20 13.19 -14.25 3.74
C ASP A 20 13.72 -15.09 2.56
N GLY A 21 15.05 -15.21 2.46
CA GLY A 21 15.71 -16.07 1.49
C GLY A 21 15.71 -15.50 0.07
N ASP A 22 15.68 -16.38 -0.93
CA ASP A 22 15.91 -16.02 -2.33
C ASP A 22 14.79 -15.15 -2.90
N ARG A 23 13.54 -15.48 -2.57
CA ARG A 23 12.37 -14.69 -2.97
C ARG A 23 12.43 -13.26 -2.43
N TRP A 24 12.84 -13.08 -1.17
CA TRP A 24 13.03 -11.74 -0.62
C TRP A 24 14.07 -10.94 -1.42
N ARG A 25 15.19 -11.58 -1.78
CA ARG A 25 16.26 -10.94 -2.57
C ARG A 25 15.75 -10.50 -3.94
N GLU A 26 14.94 -11.33 -4.59
CA GLU A 26 14.33 -11.05 -5.89
C GLU A 26 13.31 -9.92 -5.82
N HIS A 27 12.29 -10.04 -4.95
CA HIS A 27 11.27 -8.99 -4.77
C HIS A 27 11.89 -7.65 -4.38
N ARG A 28 12.87 -7.66 -3.46
CA ARG A 28 13.59 -6.44 -3.07
C ARG A 28 14.38 -5.84 -4.23
N ARG A 29 15.10 -6.65 -4.99
CA ARG A 29 15.87 -6.17 -6.15
C ARG A 29 14.95 -5.55 -7.20
N PHE A 30 13.87 -6.24 -7.53
CA PHE A 30 12.87 -5.75 -8.47
C PHE A 30 12.31 -4.40 -8.01
N ALA A 31 11.85 -4.30 -6.75
CA ALA A 31 11.24 -3.07 -6.27
C ALA A 31 12.19 -1.88 -6.25
N LEU A 32 13.44 -2.09 -5.82
CA LEU A 32 14.45 -1.03 -5.85
C LEU A 32 14.80 -0.60 -7.28
N GLN A 33 14.83 -1.54 -8.23
CA GLN A 33 15.07 -1.24 -9.64
C GLN A 33 13.94 -0.39 -10.22
N VAL A 34 12.68 -0.77 -9.98
CA VAL A 34 11.50 -0.03 -10.44
C VAL A 34 11.47 1.38 -9.84
N PHE A 35 11.64 1.51 -8.52
CA PHE A 35 11.65 2.82 -7.89
C PHE A 35 12.79 3.72 -8.40
N ARG A 36 13.98 3.17 -8.67
CA ARG A 36 15.08 3.93 -9.27
C ARG A 36 14.74 4.38 -10.70
N ASN A 37 14.03 3.56 -11.46
CA ASN A 37 13.58 3.92 -12.81
C ASN A 37 12.53 5.04 -12.77
N PHE A 38 11.66 5.06 -11.77
CA PHE A 38 10.72 6.17 -11.51
C PHE A 38 11.35 7.37 -10.83
N GLY A 39 12.67 7.41 -10.73
CA GLY A 39 13.39 8.59 -10.29
C GLY A 39 13.70 8.64 -8.81
N MET A 40 13.46 7.59 -8.03
CA MET A 40 13.90 7.55 -6.63
C MET A 40 15.43 7.77 -6.56
N GLY A 41 15.84 8.82 -5.85
CA GLY A 41 17.24 9.28 -5.79
C GLY A 41 17.71 10.09 -7.01
N ARG A 42 16.78 10.58 -7.85
CA ARG A 42 17.02 11.46 -9.01
C ARG A 42 16.03 12.64 -9.01
N GLY A 43 16.26 13.63 -9.87
CA GLY A 43 15.41 14.83 -9.98
C GLY A 43 13.94 14.55 -10.30
N LEU A 44 13.62 13.47 -11.03
CA LEU A 44 12.23 13.13 -11.37
C LEU A 44 11.35 12.87 -10.13
N MET A 45 11.91 12.29 -9.06
CA MET A 45 11.15 12.13 -7.80
C MET A 45 10.95 13.47 -7.10
N GLU A 46 11.94 14.36 -7.16
CA GLU A 46 11.84 15.70 -6.61
C GLU A 46 10.71 16.49 -7.30
N GLU A 47 10.61 16.41 -8.62
CA GLU A 47 9.53 17.03 -9.39
C GLU A 47 8.14 16.54 -8.95
N LYS A 48 7.97 15.22 -8.75
CA LYS A 48 6.72 14.64 -8.23
C LYS A 48 6.39 15.14 -6.82
N ILE A 49 7.38 15.20 -5.94
CA ILE A 49 7.22 15.71 -4.57
C ILE A 49 6.83 17.19 -4.60
N GLN A 50 7.51 18.02 -5.40
CA GLN A 50 7.23 19.45 -5.52
C GLN A 50 5.82 19.70 -6.06
N LEU A 51 5.36 18.90 -7.02
CA LEU A 51 4.01 18.98 -7.57
C LEU A 51 2.95 18.70 -6.49
N GLU A 52 3.11 17.64 -5.69
CA GLU A 52 2.19 17.32 -4.59
C GLU A 52 2.23 18.36 -3.46
N LEU A 53 3.41 18.94 -3.18
CA LEU A 53 3.53 20.08 -2.27
C LEU A 53 2.81 21.33 -2.81
N GLY A 54 2.82 21.54 -4.13
CA GLY A 54 2.06 22.61 -4.78
C GLY A 54 0.57 22.50 -4.46
N PHE A 55 -0.02 21.32 -4.70
CA PHE A 55 -1.43 21.07 -4.35
C PHE A 55 -1.72 21.26 -2.86
N MET A 56 -0.81 20.81 -1.99
CA MET A 56 -0.92 21.03 -0.55
C MET A 56 -0.96 22.52 -0.18
N PHE A 57 -0.07 23.32 -0.76
CA PHE A 57 -0.03 24.76 -0.50
C PHE A 57 -1.24 25.49 -1.08
N ASP A 58 -1.73 25.08 -2.25
CA ASP A 58 -2.95 25.63 -2.84
C ASP A 58 -4.17 25.40 -1.94
N GLU A 59 -4.32 24.19 -1.40
CA GLU A 59 -5.38 23.86 -0.43
C GLU A 59 -5.26 24.70 0.85
N LEU A 60 -4.05 24.85 1.38
CA LEU A 60 -3.80 25.69 2.56
C LEU A 60 -4.15 27.17 2.28
N ASN A 61 -3.73 27.69 1.13
CA ASN A 61 -4.02 29.07 0.73
C ASN A 61 -5.53 29.30 0.53
N GLU A 62 -6.24 28.33 -0.06
CA GLU A 62 -7.69 28.39 -0.22
C GLU A 62 -8.41 28.38 1.14
N MET A 63 -7.94 27.56 2.09
CA MET A 63 -8.45 27.58 3.45
C MET A 63 -8.26 28.97 4.06
N ILE A 64 -7.03 29.49 4.06
CA ILE A 64 -6.64 30.81 4.61
C ILE A 64 -7.47 31.94 4.02
N GLY A 65 -7.67 31.94 2.69
CA GLY A 65 -8.44 32.96 2.00
C GLY A 65 -9.92 33.04 2.42
N LYS A 66 -10.48 31.97 2.99
CA LYS A 66 -11.91 31.89 3.36
C LYS A 66 -12.21 32.36 4.79
N LYS A 67 -11.23 32.44 5.69
CA LYS A 67 -11.47 32.72 7.12
C LYS A 67 -10.34 33.52 7.76
N LYS A 68 -10.70 34.42 8.68
CA LYS A 68 -9.74 35.25 9.43
C LYS A 68 -8.88 34.46 10.43
N PHE A 69 -9.38 33.31 10.90
CA PHE A 69 -8.69 32.33 11.74
C PHE A 69 -9.08 30.93 11.31
N ILE A 70 -8.12 30.02 11.30
CA ILE A 70 -8.30 28.63 10.86
C ILE A 70 -7.57 27.72 11.82
N GLU A 71 -8.28 26.70 12.27
CA GLU A 71 -7.70 25.58 12.98
C GLU A 71 -7.40 24.50 11.95
N ILE A 72 -6.13 24.14 11.83
CA ILE A 72 -5.65 23.11 10.92
C ILE A 72 -4.96 22.05 11.76
N GLU A 73 -5.28 20.79 11.51
CA GLU A 73 -4.49 19.67 12.02
C GLU A 73 -3.40 19.36 10.98
N PRO A 74 -2.11 19.70 11.23
CA PRO A 74 -1.07 19.59 10.22
C PRO A 74 -0.84 18.15 9.75
N SER A 75 -1.02 17.19 10.64
CA SER A 75 -0.89 15.75 10.34
C SER A 75 -1.81 15.33 9.20
N SER A 76 -3.07 15.80 9.19
CA SER A 76 -4.06 15.41 8.17
C SER A 76 -3.63 15.79 6.75
N ILE A 77 -3.10 17.00 6.58
CA ILE A 77 -2.69 17.53 5.28
C ILE A 77 -1.41 16.84 4.81
N ILE A 78 -0.42 16.71 5.69
CA ILE A 78 0.85 16.04 5.39
C ILE A 78 0.62 14.56 5.05
N GLU A 79 -0.25 13.88 5.78
CA GLU A 79 -0.60 12.47 5.52
C GLU A 79 -1.18 12.27 4.12
N VAL A 80 -2.09 13.15 3.67
CA VAL A 80 -2.64 13.10 2.31
C VAL A 80 -1.56 13.32 1.26
N THR A 81 -0.69 14.33 1.44
CA THR A 81 0.41 14.60 0.52
C THR A 81 1.36 13.41 0.39
N VAL A 82 1.76 12.81 1.52
CA VAL A 82 2.62 11.62 1.52
C VAL A 82 1.91 10.43 0.85
N ALA A 83 0.62 10.23 1.14
CA ALA A 83 -0.16 9.17 0.54
C ALA A 83 -0.29 9.33 -0.98
N ASN A 84 -0.46 10.56 -1.48
CA ASN A 84 -0.49 10.84 -2.91
C ASN A 84 0.84 10.49 -3.58
N ILE A 85 1.98 10.91 -3.01
CA ILE A 85 3.31 10.57 -3.55
C ILE A 85 3.47 9.05 -3.63
N ILE A 86 3.09 8.31 -2.58
CA ILE A 86 3.18 6.85 -2.55
C ILE A 86 2.24 6.23 -3.59
N ASN A 87 0.98 6.65 -3.67
CA ASN A 87 0.02 6.07 -4.61
C ASN A 87 0.31 6.41 -6.06
N GLN A 88 0.86 7.59 -6.35
CA GLN A 88 1.34 7.90 -7.69
C GLN A 88 2.45 6.92 -8.12
N LEU A 89 3.33 6.52 -7.19
CA LEU A 89 4.39 5.56 -7.47
C LEU A 89 3.87 4.12 -7.58
N LEU A 90 2.83 3.77 -6.81
CA LEU A 90 2.31 2.41 -6.76
C LEU A 90 1.24 2.11 -7.82
N PHE A 91 0.31 3.03 -8.03
CA PHE A 91 -0.92 2.87 -8.81
C PHE A 91 -1.18 4.02 -9.81
N GLY A 92 -0.27 4.98 -9.93
CA GLY A 92 -0.39 6.07 -10.91
C GLY A 92 -1.43 7.15 -10.58
N TYR A 93 -2.04 7.18 -9.39
CA TYR A 93 -3.04 8.19 -9.01
C TYR A 93 -2.80 8.79 -7.61
N GLY A 94 -3.41 9.95 -7.34
CA GLY A 94 -3.42 10.61 -6.03
C GLY A 94 -4.83 11.07 -5.63
N TYR A 95 -5.06 11.29 -4.34
CA TYR A 95 -6.33 11.76 -3.77
C TYR A 95 -6.40 13.29 -3.78
N HIS A 96 -7.12 13.84 -4.76
CA HIS A 96 -7.26 15.30 -4.91
C HIS A 96 -8.67 15.75 -4.55
N GLN A 97 -9.67 14.91 -4.81
CA GLN A 97 -11.07 15.21 -4.54
C GLN A 97 -11.45 14.91 -3.09
N LYS A 98 -12.51 15.54 -2.60
CA LYS A 98 -12.96 15.38 -1.21
C LYS A 98 -13.40 13.94 -0.92
N GLU A 99 -14.11 13.31 -1.85
CA GLU A 99 -14.58 11.94 -1.75
C GLU A 99 -13.40 10.94 -1.73
N GLU A 100 -12.33 11.24 -2.48
CA GLU A 100 -11.10 10.46 -2.50
C GLU A 100 -10.34 10.55 -1.19
N LYS A 101 -10.21 11.77 -0.63
CA LYS A 101 -9.61 11.99 0.70
C LYS A 101 -10.39 11.31 1.81
N GLN A 102 -11.73 11.27 1.70
CA GLN A 102 -12.59 10.53 2.62
C GLN A 102 -12.29 9.02 2.57
N LYS A 103 -12.22 8.43 1.38
CA LYS A 103 -11.85 7.01 1.19
C LYS A 103 -10.45 6.71 1.73
N PHE A 104 -9.50 7.61 1.51
CA PHE A 104 -8.16 7.50 2.11
C PHE A 104 -8.22 7.49 3.64
N SER A 105 -8.99 8.39 4.25
CA SER A 105 -9.15 8.42 5.71
C SER A 105 -9.74 7.11 6.26
N GLU A 106 -10.76 6.55 5.59
CA GLU A 106 -11.35 5.26 5.98
C GLU A 106 -10.32 4.13 5.90
N MET A 107 -9.52 4.09 4.82
CA MET A 107 -8.44 3.11 4.68
C MET A 107 -7.35 3.30 5.74
N LYS A 108 -6.98 4.55 6.04
CA LYS A 108 -6.01 4.90 7.10
C LYS A 108 -6.48 4.37 8.45
N ASP A 109 -7.76 4.51 8.78
CA ASP A 109 -8.31 4.03 10.04
C ASP A 109 -8.28 2.49 10.13
N ILE A 110 -8.54 1.79 9.03
CA ILE A 110 -8.42 0.34 8.93
C ILE A 110 -6.96 -0.09 9.16
N VAL A 111 -6.01 0.56 8.49
CA VAL A 111 -4.57 0.28 8.65
C VAL A 111 -4.11 0.56 10.08
N ALA A 112 -4.52 1.69 10.67
CA ALA A 112 -4.18 2.04 12.05
C ALA A 112 -4.77 1.02 13.04
N LYS A 113 -6.00 0.55 12.81
CA LYS A 113 -6.61 -0.53 13.60
C LYS A 113 -5.81 -1.83 13.47
N TYR A 114 -5.46 -2.24 12.24
CA TYR A 114 -4.65 -3.42 11.98
C TYR A 114 -3.31 -3.36 12.73
N MET A 115 -2.58 -2.24 12.64
CA MET A 115 -1.28 -2.06 13.30
C MET A 115 -1.40 -2.11 14.83
N ARG A 116 -2.44 -1.48 15.42
CA ARG A 116 -2.69 -1.57 16.87
C ARG A 116 -3.03 -2.99 17.32
N MET A 117 -3.71 -3.78 16.50
CA MET A 117 -4.04 -5.17 16.81
C MET A 117 -2.84 -6.10 16.62
N ALA A 118 -2.00 -5.85 15.61
CA ALA A 118 -0.80 -6.64 15.31
C ALA A 118 0.18 -6.70 16.50
N VAL A 119 0.24 -5.66 17.32
CA VAL A 119 1.10 -5.62 18.52
C VAL A 119 0.51 -6.29 19.75
N TRP A 120 -0.76 -6.74 19.70
CA TRP A 120 -1.38 -7.40 20.85
C TRP A 120 -0.80 -8.80 21.07
N PRO A 121 -0.44 -9.18 22.32
CA PRO A 121 0.09 -10.51 22.62
C PRO A 121 -0.87 -11.63 22.20
N THR A 122 -2.19 -11.42 22.35
CA THR A 122 -3.20 -12.41 21.95
C THR A 122 -3.19 -12.73 20.46
N ILE A 123 -2.93 -11.72 19.62
CA ILE A 123 -2.84 -11.91 18.16
C ILE A 123 -1.56 -12.67 17.82
N ASN A 124 -0.43 -12.25 18.38
CA ASN A 124 0.86 -12.93 18.18
C ASN A 124 0.82 -14.40 18.64
N LEU A 125 0.18 -14.69 19.77
CA LEU A 125 -0.02 -16.06 20.25
C LEU A 125 -0.93 -16.88 19.33
N GLY A 126 -2.04 -16.30 18.85
CA GLY A 126 -2.94 -16.97 17.91
C GLY A 126 -2.30 -17.26 16.55
N LEU A 127 -1.41 -16.37 16.10
CA LEU A 127 -0.60 -16.57 14.90
C LEU A 127 0.46 -17.66 15.12
N SER A 128 1.20 -17.61 16.24
CA SER A 128 2.35 -18.51 16.50
C SER A 128 1.94 -19.91 16.90
N PHE A 129 0.79 -20.04 17.55
CA PHE A 129 0.22 -21.30 17.96
C PHE A 129 -1.20 -21.43 17.42
N THR A 130 -1.32 -22.00 16.23
CA THR A 130 -2.57 -22.08 15.47
C THR A 130 -3.77 -22.66 16.25
N PRO A 131 -3.63 -23.63 17.18
CA PRO A 131 -4.76 -24.08 17.99
C PRO A 131 -5.34 -23.00 18.94
N LEU A 132 -4.52 -22.04 19.39
CA LEU A 132 -4.96 -20.97 20.30
C LEU A 132 -5.93 -19.99 19.64
N LYS A 133 -5.99 -19.93 18.30
CA LYS A 133 -6.94 -19.05 17.59
C LYS A 133 -8.40 -19.42 17.80
N TYR A 134 -8.70 -20.67 18.19
CA TYR A 134 -10.07 -21.14 18.47
C TYR A 134 -10.50 -20.90 19.92
N PHE A 135 -9.59 -20.41 20.79
CA PHE A 135 -9.91 -20.17 22.19
C PHE A 135 -10.92 -19.02 22.33
N PRO A 136 -11.96 -19.15 23.17
CA PRO A 136 -13.07 -18.17 23.22
C PRO A 136 -12.65 -16.71 23.43
N PHE A 137 -11.56 -16.46 24.17
CA PHE A 137 -11.06 -15.12 24.44
C PHE A 137 -10.16 -14.55 23.35
N ILE A 138 -9.55 -15.41 22.53
CA ILE A 138 -8.62 -15.03 21.45
C ILE A 138 -9.37 -14.90 20.14
N LYS A 139 -10.31 -15.80 19.87
CA LYS A 139 -11.02 -15.92 18.60
C LYS A 139 -11.65 -14.61 18.12
N PRO A 140 -12.41 -13.83 18.93
CA PRO A 140 -13.05 -12.61 18.43
C PRO A 140 -12.04 -11.55 17.99
N LYS A 141 -10.95 -11.39 18.74
CA LYS A 141 -9.86 -10.46 18.41
C LYS A 141 -9.10 -10.91 17.17
N TYR A 142 -8.88 -12.22 17.05
CA TYR A 142 -8.22 -12.82 15.89
C TYR A 142 -9.06 -12.68 14.62
N ASP A 143 -10.37 -12.92 14.69
CA ASP A 143 -11.30 -12.74 13.56
C ASP A 143 -11.34 -11.27 13.12
N ASP A 144 -11.40 -10.33 14.06
CA ASP A 144 -11.39 -8.89 13.76
C ASP A 144 -10.04 -8.45 13.15
N PHE A 145 -8.93 -9.02 13.60
CA PHE A 145 -7.61 -8.81 13.00
C PHE A 145 -7.58 -9.28 11.55
N LEU A 146 -8.04 -10.51 11.27
CA LEU A 146 -8.13 -11.03 9.92
C LEU A 146 -9.05 -10.20 9.03
N LYS A 147 -10.19 -9.72 9.54
CA LYS A 147 -11.08 -8.83 8.78
C LYS A 147 -10.37 -7.54 8.36
N THR A 148 -9.63 -6.90 9.26
CA THR A 148 -8.86 -5.68 8.91
C THR A 148 -7.75 -5.98 7.90
N HIS A 149 -7.08 -7.11 8.05
CA HIS A 149 -6.06 -7.58 7.10
C HIS A 149 -6.65 -7.78 5.69
N PHE A 150 -7.75 -8.53 5.58
CA PHE A 150 -8.40 -8.79 4.29
C PHE A 150 -8.99 -7.53 3.66
N ALA A 151 -9.47 -6.57 4.45
CA ALA A 151 -9.94 -5.29 3.93
C ALA A 151 -8.81 -4.52 3.22
N ILE A 152 -7.62 -4.48 3.82
CA ILE A 152 -6.43 -3.84 3.22
C ILE A 152 -6.01 -4.57 1.94
N TYR A 153 -5.96 -5.90 1.97
CA TYR A 153 -5.61 -6.71 0.79
C TYR A 153 -6.61 -6.54 -0.34
N ASN A 154 -7.91 -6.51 -0.04
CA ASN A 154 -8.96 -6.33 -1.04
C ASN A 154 -8.83 -4.97 -1.73
N TYR A 155 -8.51 -3.91 -0.99
CA TYR A 155 -8.26 -2.60 -1.57
C TYR A 155 -7.12 -2.62 -2.60
N CYS A 156 -5.97 -3.20 -2.24
CA CYS A 156 -4.85 -3.34 -3.17
C CYS A 156 -5.22 -4.22 -4.39
N ASN A 157 -5.95 -5.32 -4.17
CA ASN A 157 -6.38 -6.22 -5.22
C ASN A 157 -7.35 -5.56 -6.21
N GLU A 158 -8.22 -4.67 -5.76
CA GLU A 158 -9.08 -3.89 -6.65
C GLU A 158 -8.26 -3.01 -7.58
N GLN A 159 -7.24 -2.32 -7.05
CA GLN A 159 -6.34 -1.51 -7.89
C GLN A 159 -5.56 -2.38 -8.88
N ILE A 160 -5.01 -3.51 -8.44
CA ILE A 160 -4.28 -4.44 -9.32
C ILE A 160 -5.18 -4.95 -10.45
N LYS A 161 -6.44 -5.32 -10.16
CA LYS A 161 -7.40 -5.76 -11.17
C LYS A 161 -7.69 -4.70 -12.23
N MET A 162 -7.78 -3.43 -11.83
CA MET A 162 -7.96 -2.33 -12.78
C MET A 162 -6.80 -2.26 -13.78
N HIS A 163 -5.55 -2.42 -13.32
CA HIS A 163 -4.37 -2.45 -14.18
C HIS A 163 -4.32 -3.71 -15.04
N GLN A 164 -4.70 -4.87 -14.50
CA GLN A 164 -4.77 -6.13 -15.26
C GLN A 164 -5.74 -6.06 -16.43
N ASN A 165 -6.88 -5.38 -16.28
CA ASN A 165 -7.85 -5.21 -17.37
C ASN A 165 -7.27 -4.40 -18.55
N ASN A 166 -6.30 -3.52 -18.29
CA ASN A 166 -5.63 -2.68 -19.28
C ASN A 166 -4.26 -3.22 -19.71
N LEU A 167 -3.91 -4.45 -19.32
CA LEU A 167 -2.57 -5.02 -19.49
C LEU A 167 -2.08 -5.02 -20.95
N SER A 168 -2.97 -5.26 -21.91
CA SER A 168 -2.63 -5.25 -23.34
C SER A 168 -2.18 -3.86 -23.80
N GLU A 169 -2.83 -2.80 -23.32
CA GLU A 169 -2.46 -1.42 -23.61
C GLU A 169 -1.13 -1.06 -22.94
N ILE A 170 -0.95 -1.42 -21.67
CA ILE A 170 0.29 -1.19 -20.92
C ILE A 170 1.49 -1.83 -21.64
N MET A 171 1.36 -3.10 -22.04
CA MET A 171 2.41 -3.83 -22.76
C MET A 171 2.74 -3.21 -24.12
N SER A 172 1.78 -2.55 -24.77
CA SER A 172 1.99 -1.86 -26.05
C SER A 172 2.77 -0.55 -25.92
N LYS A 173 2.62 0.16 -24.79
CA LYS A 173 3.33 1.43 -24.51
C LYS A 173 4.81 1.21 -24.22
N ASN A 174 5.18 0.00 -23.80
CA ASN A 174 6.55 -0.44 -23.48
C ASN A 174 7.27 0.42 -22.41
N GLU A 175 6.54 1.27 -21.70
CA GLU A 175 7.02 2.13 -20.63
C GLU A 175 5.97 2.14 -19.49
N PRO A 176 6.21 1.39 -18.39
CA PRO A 176 5.28 1.35 -17.26
C PRO A 176 5.32 2.68 -16.51
N GLN A 177 4.16 3.16 -16.05
CA GLN A 177 4.01 4.45 -15.38
C GLN A 177 4.03 4.35 -13.85
N ASP A 178 3.73 3.16 -13.32
CA ASP A 178 3.73 2.86 -11.90
C ASP A 178 4.25 1.45 -11.59
N TYR A 179 4.36 1.16 -10.29
CA TYR A 179 4.93 -0.10 -9.82
C TYR A 179 4.11 -1.32 -10.23
N VAL A 180 2.77 -1.23 -10.20
CA VAL A 180 1.89 -2.35 -10.54
C VAL A 180 2.01 -2.67 -12.02
N GLU A 181 2.02 -1.65 -12.90
CA GLU A 181 2.26 -1.86 -14.33
C GLU A 181 3.61 -2.54 -14.59
N ALA A 182 4.68 -2.02 -13.96
CA ALA A 182 6.01 -2.60 -14.09
C ALA A 182 6.04 -4.07 -13.65
N TYR A 183 5.37 -4.39 -12.53
CA TYR A 183 5.27 -5.74 -12.00
C TYR A 183 4.47 -6.67 -12.93
N LEU A 184 3.34 -6.21 -13.46
CA LEU A 184 2.52 -6.99 -14.40
C LEU A 184 3.26 -7.26 -15.71
N CYS A 185 4.00 -6.26 -16.23
CA CYS A 185 4.85 -6.45 -17.40
C CYS A 185 5.96 -7.46 -17.15
N GLU A 186 6.62 -7.41 -16.00
CA GLU A 186 7.68 -8.37 -15.64
C GLU A 186 7.11 -9.78 -15.45
N ALA A 187 5.98 -9.91 -14.78
CA ALA A 187 5.28 -11.18 -14.59
C ALA A 187 4.81 -11.80 -15.92
N ALA A 188 4.46 -10.98 -16.92
CA ALA A 188 4.13 -11.44 -18.27
C ALA A 188 5.35 -11.90 -19.09
N LYS A 189 6.53 -11.32 -18.83
CA LYS A 189 7.81 -11.68 -19.48
C LYS A 189 8.45 -12.92 -18.87
N GLY A 190 8.34 -13.09 -17.55
CA GLY A 190 8.87 -14.22 -16.78
C GLY A 190 7.78 -15.24 -16.45
N ASN A 191 7.69 -16.31 -17.24
CA ASN A 191 6.72 -17.37 -17.03
C ASN A 191 7.03 -18.15 -15.73
N LYS A 192 6.11 -18.08 -14.74
CA LYS A 192 6.06 -18.82 -13.45
C LYS A 192 7.03 -18.37 -12.35
N GLU A 193 6.68 -17.34 -11.58
CA GLU A 193 7.05 -17.25 -10.14
C GLU A 193 6.41 -16.07 -9.38
N PHE A 194 5.74 -15.15 -10.07
CA PHE A 194 5.25 -13.89 -9.49
C PHE A 194 3.72 -13.77 -9.35
N THR A 195 2.98 -14.86 -9.56
CA THR A 195 1.53 -14.91 -9.32
C THR A 195 1.23 -15.49 -7.94
N GLY A 196 0.95 -14.59 -6.99
CA GLY A 196 0.30 -14.84 -5.71
C GLY A 196 -0.58 -13.64 -5.42
#